data_AF-L2GRU3-F1
#
_entry.id   AF-L2GRU3-F1
#
_cell.length_a   1.000
_cell.length_b   1.000
_cell.length_c   1.000
_cell.angle_alpha   90.00
_cell.angle_beta   90.00
_cell.angle_gamma   90.00
#
_symmetry.space_group_name_H-M   'P 1'
#
loop_
_entity.id
_entity.type
_entity.pdbx_description
1 polymer ?
#
loop_
_entity_poly.entity_id
_entity_poly.type
_entity_poly.pdbx_seq_one_letter_code
_entity_poly.pdbx_strand_id
1 'polypeptide(L)'
;MIFEYSPGFRKLYFYSRGNVNESIPDVFTVTSLETIDNVAVYTVEKAYDTNEEPTADIIPHIKEIYCRCNKVIDYQNLSLLPSHNWHEYIDLWSCHNSEFKSTLDFKPKARHKCIILGAFFMIPDRHTYCHSCYQDRIFYNEVNWNIPNDDVVYMALCKHFESNTYFYIADRIEIILFGRCYFGDVEDGQMFPALKIGFKTVKNRENESELLNSFFREKIICTLTKNKLGIKMLDYDISFISGSTPAETVL
;
A
#
# COMPACT_ATOMS: atom_id res chain seq x y z
N MET A 1 21.89 2.76 -3.78
CA MET A 1 21.49 4.18 -3.91
C MET A 1 19.99 4.21 -4.14
N ILE A 2 19.24 5.19 -3.64
CA ILE A 2 17.78 5.25 -3.82
C ILE A 2 17.39 6.55 -4.50
N PHE A 3 16.50 6.46 -5.50
CA PHE A 3 15.92 7.61 -6.21
C PHE A 3 14.50 7.87 -5.75
N GLU A 4 14.20 9.11 -5.40
CA GLU A 4 12.85 9.57 -5.12
C GLU A 4 12.52 10.77 -6.01
N TYR A 5 11.47 10.67 -6.81
CA TYR A 5 10.83 11.85 -7.38
C TYR A 5 9.65 12.24 -6.52
N SER A 6 9.65 13.48 -6.03
CA SER A 6 8.54 14.04 -5.27
C SER A 6 7.72 14.99 -6.15
N PRO A 7 6.51 14.60 -6.58
CA PRO A 7 5.69 15.41 -7.48
C PRO A 7 5.29 16.75 -6.85
N GLY A 8 5.01 16.77 -5.54
CA GLY A 8 4.62 17.98 -4.82
C GLY A 8 5.72 19.05 -4.79
N PHE A 9 6.99 18.62 -4.80
CA PHE A 9 8.15 19.53 -4.85
C PHE A 9 8.74 19.68 -6.25
N ARG A 10 8.32 18.85 -7.21
CA ARG A 10 8.91 18.71 -8.55
C ARG A 10 10.44 18.56 -8.47
N LYS A 11 10.90 17.72 -7.55
CA LYS A 11 12.32 17.51 -7.25
C LYS A 11 12.66 16.04 -7.20
N LEU A 12 13.85 15.73 -7.69
CA LEU A 12 14.44 14.40 -7.63
C LEU A 12 15.50 14.39 -6.52
N TYR A 13 15.41 13.41 -5.63
CA TYR A 13 16.29 13.21 -4.49
C TYR A 13 17.05 11.90 -4.62
N PHE A 14 18.32 11.93 -4.23
CA PHE A 14 19.22 10.78 -4.24
C PHE A 14 19.67 10.53 -2.82
N TYR A 15 19.47 9.30 -2.35
CA TYR A 15 19.92 8.88 -1.03
C TYR A 15 21.08 7.91 -1.16
N SER A 16 22.23 8.29 -0.60
CA SER A 16 23.44 7.46 -0.56
C SER A 16 23.90 7.19 0.87
N ARG A 17 24.07 5.91 1.20
CA ARG A 17 24.68 5.42 2.44
C ARG A 17 26.13 5.04 2.15
N GLY A 18 27.01 6.02 2.05
CA GLY A 18 28.40 5.76 1.65
C GLY A 18 29.19 7.05 1.44
N ASN A 19 30.46 6.90 1.04
CA ASN A 19 31.28 8.05 0.66
C ASN A 19 30.56 8.84 -0.43
N VAL A 20 30.51 10.17 -0.25
CA VAL A 20 29.82 11.16 -1.10
C VAL A 20 30.23 11.09 -2.60
N ASN A 21 31.31 10.37 -2.90
CA ASN A 21 31.91 10.23 -4.23
C ASN A 21 31.46 8.98 -5.01
N GLU A 22 30.54 8.16 -4.49
CA GLU A 22 29.87 7.16 -5.34
C GLU A 22 28.96 7.91 -6.32
N SER A 23 29.48 8.03 -7.54
CA SER A 23 29.06 8.89 -8.64
C SER A 23 27.56 8.85 -8.88
N ILE A 24 26.88 9.96 -8.54
CA ILE A 24 25.65 10.32 -9.24
C ILE A 24 25.97 10.27 -10.73
N PRO A 25 25.18 9.58 -11.56
CA PRO A 25 25.43 9.54 -12.99
C PRO A 25 25.62 10.95 -13.54
N ASP A 26 26.66 11.18 -14.34
CA ASP A 26 27.05 12.52 -14.86
C ASP A 26 25.93 13.24 -15.61
N VAL A 27 24.87 12.51 -15.98
CA VAL A 27 23.64 13.03 -16.59
C VAL A 27 22.78 13.87 -15.64
N PHE A 28 23.06 13.90 -14.33
CA PHE A 28 22.31 14.70 -13.35
C PHE A 28 23.11 15.88 -12.84
N THR A 29 22.50 17.07 -12.85
CA THR A 29 23.07 18.27 -12.25
C THR A 29 22.66 18.39 -10.79
N VAL A 30 23.59 18.27 -9.86
CA VAL A 30 23.32 18.44 -8.42
C VAL A 30 23.11 19.92 -8.10
N THR A 31 21.97 20.25 -7.48
CA THR A 31 21.62 21.62 -7.06
C THR A 31 21.84 21.85 -5.58
N SER A 32 21.68 20.81 -4.76
CA SER A 32 22.01 20.86 -3.35
C SER A 32 22.49 19.50 -2.85
N LEU A 33 23.32 19.53 -1.80
CA LEU A 33 23.78 18.37 -1.07
C LEU A 33 23.65 18.66 0.42
N GLU A 34 22.95 17.79 1.12
CA GLU A 34 22.82 17.81 2.57
C GLU A 34 23.20 16.45 3.14
N THR A 35 23.57 16.40 4.42
CA THR A 35 23.83 15.14 5.13
C THR A 35 22.89 15.03 6.32
N ILE A 36 22.08 13.98 6.34
CA ILE A 36 21.09 13.72 7.40
C ILE A 36 21.36 12.31 7.93
N ASP A 37 21.66 12.18 9.23
CA ASP A 37 21.92 10.89 9.88
C ASP A 37 22.97 10.01 9.15
N ASN A 38 24.04 10.63 8.64
CA ASN A 38 25.09 10.01 7.81
C ASN A 38 24.63 9.50 6.43
N VAL A 39 23.46 9.94 5.97
CA VAL A 39 22.97 9.73 4.61
C VAL A 39 23.18 11.02 3.83
N ALA A 40 23.91 10.94 2.72
CA ALA A 40 24.01 12.04 1.78
C ALA A 40 22.72 12.12 0.96
N VAL A 41 22.08 13.29 0.98
CA VAL A 41 20.85 13.60 0.27
C VAL A 41 21.17 14.66 -0.79
N TYR A 42 21.11 14.26 -2.05
CA TYR A 42 21.35 15.16 -3.17
C TYR A 42 20.03 15.55 -3.79
N THR A 43 19.82 16.84 -4.01
CA THR A 43 18.76 17.33 -4.87
C THR A 43 19.35 17.55 -6.25
N VAL A 44 18.71 17.04 -7.29
CA VAL A 44 19.18 17.24 -8.67
C VAL A 44 18.17 17.99 -9.51
N GLU A 45 18.69 18.74 -10.48
CA GLU A 45 17.93 19.41 -11.51
C GLU A 45 17.60 18.40 -12.61
N LYS A 46 16.40 17.81 -12.53
CA LYS A 46 15.79 17.09 -13.64
C LYS A 46 14.28 17.20 -13.52
N ALA A 47 13.63 17.65 -14.60
CA ALA A 47 12.19 17.49 -14.73
C ALA A 47 11.92 16.01 -14.99
N TYR A 48 11.29 15.34 -14.03
CA TYR A 48 10.67 14.04 -14.26
C TYR A 48 9.18 14.32 -14.40
N ASP A 49 8.64 14.20 -15.61
CA ASP A 49 7.21 14.43 -15.84
C ASP A 49 6.49 13.08 -15.92
N THR A 50 5.49 12.93 -15.06
CA THR A 50 4.69 11.70 -14.95
C THR A 50 3.24 12.07 -15.17
N ASN A 51 2.61 11.48 -16.17
CA ASN A 51 1.19 11.73 -16.46
C ASN A 51 0.24 10.95 -15.54
N GLU A 52 0.74 9.99 -14.75
CA GLU A 52 -0.09 9.06 -14.00
C GLU A 52 -0.14 9.41 -12.52
N GLU A 53 -1.29 9.86 -12.03
CA GLU A 53 -1.53 9.76 -10.59
C GLU A 53 -1.58 8.28 -10.19
N PRO A 54 -0.90 7.88 -9.10
CA PRO A 54 -0.96 6.49 -8.68
C PRO A 54 -2.40 6.07 -8.34
N THR A 55 -2.94 5.13 -9.09
CA THR A 55 -4.30 4.64 -8.88
C THR A 55 -4.36 3.72 -7.66
N ALA A 56 -5.34 3.97 -6.78
CA ALA A 56 -5.56 3.16 -5.58
C ALA A 56 -6.66 2.10 -5.76
N ASP A 57 -7.35 2.07 -6.91
CA ASP A 57 -8.48 1.17 -7.15
C ASP A 57 -8.00 -0.16 -7.76
N ILE A 58 -8.27 -1.26 -7.07
CA ILE A 58 -7.88 -2.61 -7.49
C ILE A 58 -8.78 -3.18 -8.58
N ILE A 59 -10.04 -2.74 -8.68
CA ILE A 59 -11.05 -3.37 -9.56
C ILE A 59 -10.64 -3.35 -11.03
N PRO A 60 -10.17 -2.24 -11.63
CA PRO A 60 -9.79 -2.20 -13.04
C PRO A 60 -8.64 -3.15 -13.39
N HIS A 61 -7.84 -3.56 -12.40
CA HIS A 61 -6.68 -4.43 -12.59
C HIS A 61 -7.02 -5.93 -12.49
N ILE A 62 -8.22 -6.29 -12.02
CA ILE A 62 -8.64 -7.69 -11.87
C ILE A 62 -9.15 -8.20 -13.22
N LYS A 63 -8.41 -9.13 -13.83
CA LYS A 63 -8.85 -9.81 -15.07
C LYS A 63 -9.67 -11.05 -14.74
N GLU A 64 -9.05 -11.99 -14.01
CA GLU A 64 -9.67 -13.25 -13.60
C GLU A 64 -9.11 -13.66 -12.24
N ILE A 65 -9.96 -14.32 -11.45
CA ILE A 65 -9.59 -14.85 -10.13
C ILE A 65 -9.77 -16.37 -10.16
N TYR A 66 -8.73 -17.08 -9.74
CA TYR A 66 -8.70 -18.53 -9.69
C TYR A 66 -8.58 -19.00 -8.24
N CYS A 67 -9.30 -20.06 -7.87
CA CYS A 67 -9.04 -20.76 -6.61
C CYS A 67 -7.59 -21.27 -6.55
N ARG A 68 -7.13 -21.62 -5.35
CA ARG A 68 -5.90 -22.41 -5.14
C ARG A 68 -5.81 -23.70 -5.99
N CYS A 69 -6.96 -24.18 -6.45
CA CYS A 69 -7.13 -25.36 -7.29
C CYS A 69 -7.11 -25.08 -8.81
N ASN A 70 -6.76 -23.85 -9.22
CA ASN A 70 -6.73 -23.37 -10.62
C ASN A 70 -8.06 -23.43 -11.39
N LYS A 71 -9.19 -23.50 -10.68
CA LYS A 71 -10.52 -23.27 -11.25
C LYS A 71 -10.86 -21.78 -11.18
N VAL A 72 -11.35 -21.24 -12.29
CA VAL A 72 -11.88 -19.88 -12.37
C VAL A 72 -13.08 -19.75 -11.43
N ILE A 73 -13.16 -18.64 -10.71
CA ILE A 73 -14.32 -18.26 -9.89
C ILE A 73 -15.33 -17.56 -10.79
N ASP A 74 -16.54 -18.11 -10.93
CA ASP A 74 -17.59 -17.55 -11.80
C ASP A 74 -18.34 -16.41 -11.09
N TYR A 75 -17.82 -15.18 -11.17
CA TYR A 75 -18.48 -13.98 -10.66
C TYR A 75 -18.95 -13.07 -11.81
N GLN A 76 -20.00 -12.30 -11.55
CA GLN A 76 -20.55 -11.28 -12.46
C GLN A 76 -20.21 -9.86 -12.00
N ASN A 77 -20.07 -9.66 -10.69
CA ASN A 77 -19.88 -8.34 -10.12
C ASN A 77 -18.78 -8.35 -9.05
N LEU A 78 -18.02 -7.26 -9.00
CA LEU A 78 -17.10 -6.93 -7.93
C LEU A 78 -17.68 -5.75 -7.15
N SER A 79 -17.52 -5.76 -5.83
CA SER A 79 -17.97 -4.65 -4.98
C SER A 79 -16.92 -4.37 -3.92
N LEU A 80 -16.52 -3.11 -3.76
CA LEU A 80 -15.64 -2.74 -2.67
C LEU A 80 -16.40 -2.84 -1.34
N LEU A 81 -15.73 -3.39 -0.33
CA LEU A 81 -16.20 -3.26 1.04
C LEU A 81 -16.10 -1.77 1.43
N PRO A 82 -17.16 -1.17 2.01
CA PRO A 82 -17.07 0.18 2.56
C PRO A 82 -15.88 0.29 3.51
N SER A 83 -15.23 1.46 3.55
CA SER A 83 -14.04 1.69 4.37
C SER A 83 -14.27 1.28 5.83
N HIS A 84 -13.19 0.85 6.48
CA HIS A 84 -13.15 0.76 7.93
C HIS A 84 -13.60 2.11 8.48
N ASN A 85 -14.62 2.08 9.34
CA ASN A 85 -15.36 3.20 9.94
C ASN A 85 -16.78 3.43 9.38
N TRP A 86 -17.30 2.64 8.43
CA TRP A 86 -18.74 2.71 8.09
C TRP A 86 -19.65 2.50 9.31
N HIS A 87 -19.24 1.64 10.25
CA HIS A 87 -19.94 1.46 11.53
C HIS A 87 -19.85 2.72 12.42
N GLU A 88 -18.70 3.40 12.45
CA GLU A 88 -18.54 4.66 13.21
C GLU A 88 -19.37 5.80 12.59
N TYR A 89 -19.49 5.83 11.26
CA TYR A 89 -20.38 6.76 10.57
C TYR A 89 -21.85 6.50 10.90
N ILE A 90 -22.24 5.24 11.10
CA ILE A 90 -23.60 4.88 11.56
C ILE A 90 -23.82 5.35 13.00
N ASP A 91 -22.85 5.14 13.89
CA ASP A 91 -22.94 5.56 15.29
C ASP A 91 -23.02 7.09 15.42
N LEU A 92 -22.25 7.84 14.60
CA LEU A 92 -22.28 9.32 14.54
C LEU A 92 -23.58 9.87 13.92
N TRP A 93 -24.29 9.08 13.13
CA TRP A 93 -25.57 9.46 12.50
C TRP A 93 -26.78 9.08 13.35
N SER A 94 -26.60 8.21 14.35
CA SER A 94 -27.67 7.83 15.25
C SER A 94 -27.64 8.69 16.51
N CYS A 95 -28.63 9.57 16.67
CA CYS A 95 -28.84 10.29 17.92
C CYS A 95 -29.37 9.38 19.05
N HIS A 96 -29.54 8.07 18.78
CA HIS A 96 -30.06 7.07 19.69
C HIS A 96 -29.14 5.84 19.71
N ASN A 97 -28.47 5.61 20.84
CA ASN A 97 -27.52 4.54 21.19
C ASN A 97 -27.97 3.07 20.95
N SER A 98 -29.09 2.84 20.28
CA SER A 98 -29.75 1.55 20.13
C SER A 98 -30.28 1.26 18.73
N GLU A 99 -30.37 2.24 17.82
CA GLU A 99 -30.94 2.05 16.47
C GLU A 99 -30.13 1.07 15.61
N PHE A 100 -28.81 0.99 15.87
CA PHE A 100 -27.88 0.22 15.07
C PHE A 100 -27.12 -0.84 15.87
N LYS A 101 -27.58 -1.16 17.08
CA LYS A 101 -26.95 -2.19 17.92
C LYS A 101 -26.90 -3.56 17.23
N SER A 102 -27.88 -3.87 16.38
CA SER A 102 -27.91 -5.09 15.55
C SER A 102 -26.95 -5.06 14.35
N THR A 103 -26.45 -3.89 13.97
CA THR A 103 -25.49 -3.69 12.87
C THR A 103 -24.05 -3.92 13.31
N LEU A 104 -23.77 -3.91 14.64
CA LEU A 104 -22.46 -4.23 15.21
C LEU A 104 -22.03 -5.68 14.95
N ASP A 105 -22.98 -6.60 14.83
CA ASP A 105 -22.74 -8.02 14.52
C ASP A 105 -22.86 -8.34 13.02
N PHE A 106 -22.96 -7.32 12.16
CA PHE A 106 -23.17 -7.53 10.73
C PHE A 106 -21.92 -8.12 10.07
N LYS A 107 -22.01 -9.39 9.67
CA LYS A 107 -21.00 -10.03 8.83
C LYS A 107 -21.34 -9.76 7.37
N PRO A 108 -20.49 -9.04 6.60
CA PRO A 108 -20.72 -8.82 5.18
C PRO A 108 -20.84 -10.17 4.47
N LYS A 109 -21.89 -10.29 3.64
CA LYS A 109 -22.12 -11.47 2.79
C LYS A 109 -22.24 -11.02 1.35
N ALA A 110 -21.56 -11.71 0.46
CA ALA A 110 -21.68 -11.49 -0.97
C ALA A 110 -23.10 -11.83 -1.45
N ARG A 111 -23.60 -11.03 -2.39
CA ARG A 111 -24.80 -11.35 -3.16
C ARG A 111 -24.49 -12.45 -4.17
N HIS A 112 -25.52 -13.09 -4.72
CA HIS A 112 -25.32 -14.12 -5.73
C HIS A 112 -24.45 -13.62 -6.89
N LYS A 113 -23.45 -14.41 -7.29
CA LYS A 113 -22.46 -14.07 -8.34
C LYS A 113 -21.68 -12.77 -8.09
N CYS A 114 -21.54 -12.37 -6.83
CA CYS A 114 -20.73 -11.20 -6.44
C CYS A 114 -19.51 -11.63 -5.63
N ILE A 115 -18.44 -10.85 -5.73
CA ILE A 115 -17.31 -10.90 -4.80
C ILE A 115 -17.17 -9.53 -4.16
N ILE A 116 -17.17 -9.50 -2.82
CA ILE A 116 -16.86 -8.29 -2.06
C ILE A 116 -15.34 -8.24 -1.82
N LEU A 117 -14.72 -7.12 -2.15
CA LEU A 117 -13.28 -6.89 -2.07
C LEU A 117 -12.95 -6.02 -0.86
N GLY A 118 -12.20 -6.58 0.08
CA GLY A 118 -11.53 -5.83 1.15
C GLY A 118 -10.11 -5.44 0.74
N ALA A 119 -9.39 -4.76 1.64
CA ALA A 119 -8.03 -4.29 1.37
C ALA A 119 -7.02 -5.42 1.08
N PHE A 120 -7.12 -6.55 1.81
CA PHE A 120 -6.20 -7.69 1.68
C PHE A 120 -6.90 -9.05 1.49
N PHE A 121 -8.23 -9.04 1.41
CA PHE A 121 -9.05 -10.24 1.32
C PHE A 121 -10.27 -10.00 0.46
N MET A 122 -10.94 -11.08 0.09
CA MET A 122 -12.25 -11.05 -0.55
C MET A 122 -13.25 -11.97 0.16
N ILE A 123 -14.53 -11.68 -0.04
CA ILE A 123 -15.67 -12.47 0.42
C ILE A 123 -16.44 -12.89 -0.83
N PRO A 124 -16.26 -14.14 -1.32
CA PRO A 124 -16.98 -14.63 -2.47
C PRO A 124 -18.38 -15.14 -2.10
N ASP A 125 -19.30 -15.11 -3.05
CA ASP A 125 -20.50 -15.94 -2.98
C ASP A 125 -20.14 -17.43 -2.97
N ARG A 126 -20.74 -18.20 -2.07
CA ARG A 126 -20.51 -19.65 -1.95
C ARG A 126 -20.76 -20.40 -3.25
N HIS A 127 -21.67 -19.90 -4.09
CA HIS A 127 -22.02 -20.54 -5.35
C HIS A 127 -21.02 -20.27 -6.48
N THR A 128 -20.15 -19.27 -6.36
CA THR A 128 -19.15 -18.92 -7.40
C THR A 128 -17.83 -19.65 -7.21
N TYR A 129 -17.58 -20.15 -6.00
CA TYR A 129 -16.31 -20.73 -5.60
C TYR A 129 -16.31 -22.27 -5.67
N CYS A 130 -15.13 -22.88 -5.82
CA CYS A 130 -15.00 -24.34 -5.70
C CYS A 130 -15.48 -24.83 -4.33
N HIS A 131 -16.39 -25.81 -4.31
CA HIS A 131 -16.95 -26.33 -3.05
C HIS A 131 -15.88 -26.78 -2.04
N SER A 132 -14.79 -27.37 -2.50
CA SER A 132 -13.70 -27.89 -1.66
C SER A 132 -12.69 -26.85 -1.18
N CYS A 133 -12.80 -25.60 -1.64
CA CYS A 133 -11.86 -24.53 -1.27
C CYS A 133 -12.54 -23.23 -0.86
N TYR A 134 -13.87 -23.21 -0.80
CA TYR A 134 -14.64 -22.08 -0.30
C TYR A 134 -14.32 -21.80 1.17
N GLN A 135 -14.18 -20.51 1.46
CA GLN A 135 -14.15 -19.95 2.81
C GLN A 135 -14.91 -18.61 2.78
N ASP A 136 -15.49 -18.22 3.92
CA ASP A 136 -16.24 -16.95 4.01
C ASP A 136 -15.35 -15.72 3.79
N ARG A 137 -14.05 -15.85 4.05
CA ARG A 137 -13.02 -14.82 3.82
C ARG A 137 -11.80 -15.52 3.23
N ILE A 138 -11.27 -14.99 2.13
CA ILE A 138 -10.11 -15.54 1.43
C ILE A 138 -9.11 -14.42 1.21
N PHE A 139 -7.88 -14.58 1.66
CA PHE A 139 -6.84 -13.56 1.47
C PHE A 139 -6.31 -13.60 0.03
N TYR A 140 -5.87 -12.45 -0.47
CA TYR A 140 -5.40 -12.36 -1.85
C TYR A 140 -4.16 -13.23 -2.15
N ASN A 141 -3.34 -13.53 -1.14
CA ASN A 141 -2.22 -14.46 -1.28
C ASN A 141 -2.62 -15.94 -1.29
N GLU A 142 -3.90 -16.26 -1.09
CA GLU A 142 -4.45 -17.63 -1.06
C GLU A 142 -5.16 -18.00 -2.38
N VAL A 143 -5.19 -17.06 -3.33
CA VAL A 143 -5.75 -17.24 -4.67
C VAL A 143 -4.72 -16.98 -5.75
N ASN A 144 -5.00 -17.52 -6.92
CA ASN A 144 -4.19 -17.31 -8.11
C ASN A 144 -4.89 -16.23 -8.95
N TRP A 145 -4.19 -15.14 -9.24
CA TRP A 145 -4.71 -14.00 -10.00
C TRP A 145 -3.54 -13.18 -10.55
N ASN A 146 -3.84 -12.19 -11.38
CA ASN A 146 -2.83 -11.44 -12.13
C ASN A 146 -2.22 -10.25 -11.38
N ILE A 147 -2.56 -10.05 -10.10
CA ILE A 147 -2.10 -8.89 -9.31
C ILE A 147 -1.00 -9.34 -8.33
N PRO A 148 0.23 -8.80 -8.46
CA PRO A 148 1.29 -9.03 -7.50
C PRO A 148 0.90 -8.59 -6.08
N ASN A 149 1.32 -9.37 -5.08
CA ASN A 149 1.04 -9.04 -3.68
C ASN A 149 1.67 -7.70 -3.23
N ASP A 150 2.72 -7.22 -3.89
CA ASP A 150 3.30 -5.89 -3.63
C ASP A 150 2.33 -4.78 -4.05
N ASP A 151 1.65 -4.95 -5.19
CA ASP A 151 0.62 -4.00 -5.66
C ASP A 151 -0.60 -3.99 -4.75
N VAL A 152 -0.99 -5.15 -4.25
CA VAL A 152 -2.06 -5.25 -3.23
C VAL A 152 -1.73 -4.40 -2.02
N VAL A 153 -0.51 -4.54 -1.48
CA VAL A 153 -0.05 -3.76 -0.33
C VAL A 153 -0.04 -2.27 -0.66
N TYR A 154 0.50 -1.91 -1.82
CA TYR A 154 0.58 -0.52 -2.28
C TYR A 154 -0.82 0.11 -2.38
N MET A 155 -1.73 -0.49 -3.13
CA MET A 155 -3.10 0.00 -3.34
C MET A 155 -3.89 0.07 -2.02
N ALA A 156 -3.77 -0.96 -1.17
CA ALA A 156 -4.42 -0.99 0.13
C ALA A 156 -4.00 0.18 1.02
N LEU A 157 -2.70 0.48 1.09
CA LEU A 157 -2.19 1.60 1.87
C LEU A 157 -2.52 2.95 1.23
N CYS A 158 -2.47 3.07 -0.10
CA CYS A 158 -2.92 4.27 -0.81
C CYS A 158 -4.35 4.62 -0.42
N LYS A 159 -5.24 3.63 -0.42
CA LYS A 159 -6.65 3.79 -0.05
C LYS A 159 -6.82 4.09 1.44
N HIS A 160 -6.08 3.39 2.31
CA HIS A 160 -6.14 3.60 3.76
C HIS A 160 -5.82 5.06 4.14
N PHE A 161 -4.73 5.61 3.59
CA PHE A 161 -4.27 6.95 3.90
C PHE A 161 -5.09 8.09 3.26
N GLU A 162 -6.13 7.79 2.46
CA GLU A 162 -7.10 8.82 2.01
C GLU A 162 -7.96 9.35 3.16
N SER A 163 -8.14 8.56 4.22
CA SER A 163 -9.05 8.92 5.33
C SER A 163 -8.45 8.68 6.71
N ASN A 164 -7.27 8.05 6.78
CA ASN A 164 -6.61 7.71 8.04
C ASN A 164 -5.20 8.28 8.08
N THR A 165 -4.76 8.73 9.25
CA THR A 165 -3.40 9.24 9.45
C THR A 165 -2.41 8.12 9.78
N TYR A 166 -2.86 7.11 10.51
CA TYR A 166 -2.02 6.03 11.03
C TYR A 166 -2.48 4.68 10.49
N PHE A 167 -1.52 3.80 10.22
CA PHE A 167 -1.77 2.39 9.93
C PHE A 167 -0.97 1.54 10.91
N TYR A 168 -1.64 0.58 11.56
CA TYR A 168 -1.03 -0.26 12.58
C TYR A 168 -0.86 -1.70 12.08
N ILE A 169 0.36 -2.24 12.20
CA ILE A 169 0.67 -3.65 11.89
C ILE A 169 1.01 -4.36 13.18
N ALA A 170 0.05 -5.17 13.65
CA ALA A 170 0.06 -5.78 14.97
C ALA A 170 0.27 -4.73 16.09
N ASP A 171 0.32 -5.17 17.35
CA ASP A 171 0.50 -4.32 18.53
C ASP A 171 1.89 -3.65 18.62
N ARG A 172 2.57 -3.41 17.49
CA ARG A 172 4.01 -3.14 17.47
C ARG A 172 4.46 -2.11 16.46
N ILE A 173 3.85 -1.96 15.29
CA ILE A 173 4.38 -1.05 14.26
C ILE A 173 3.31 -0.04 13.86
N GLU A 174 3.65 1.23 14.06
CA GLU A 174 2.88 2.38 13.59
C GLU A 174 3.50 2.89 12.30
N ILE A 175 2.68 3.11 11.27
CA ILE A 175 3.07 3.64 9.97
C ILE A 175 2.29 4.93 9.69
N ILE A 176 3.00 5.95 9.23
CA ILE A 176 2.42 7.23 8.76
C ILE A 176 2.84 7.51 7.32
N LEU A 177 1.99 8.21 6.58
CA LEU A 177 2.30 8.69 5.24
C LEU A 177 2.92 10.09 5.30
N PHE A 178 4.10 10.26 4.71
CA PHE A 178 4.69 11.58 4.48
C PHE A 178 4.35 12.14 3.10
N GLY A 179 4.14 11.27 2.12
CA GLY A 179 3.71 11.68 0.79
C GLY A 179 3.71 10.55 -0.22
N ARG A 180 3.04 10.80 -1.35
CA ARG A 180 3.15 9.96 -2.55
C ARG A 180 4.34 10.45 -3.37
N CYS A 181 5.13 9.52 -3.87
CA CYS A 181 6.33 9.79 -4.64
C CYS A 181 6.50 8.73 -5.72
N TYR A 182 7.58 8.81 -6.50
CA TYR A 182 8.04 7.69 -7.30
C TYR A 182 9.40 7.25 -6.79
N PHE A 183 9.59 5.95 -6.74
CA PHE A 183 10.77 5.28 -6.22
C PHE A 183 11.39 4.46 -7.36
N GLY A 184 12.69 4.63 -7.61
CA GLY A 184 13.37 3.92 -8.68
C GLY A 184 14.79 3.51 -8.31
N ASP A 185 15.33 2.60 -9.10
CA ASP A 185 16.76 2.28 -9.10
C ASP A 185 17.47 3.07 -10.21
N VAL A 186 18.74 3.37 -9.97
CA VAL A 186 19.62 4.20 -10.81
C VAL A 186 19.84 3.57 -12.18
N GLU A 187 19.86 2.23 -12.22
CA GLU A 187 20.37 1.45 -13.35
C GLU A 187 19.46 1.56 -14.58
N ASP A 188 18.14 1.44 -14.38
CA ASP A 188 17.16 1.41 -15.47
C ASP A 188 16.42 2.74 -15.67
N GLY A 189 16.55 3.68 -14.73
CA GLY A 189 15.84 4.97 -14.75
C GLY A 189 14.31 4.87 -14.67
N GLN A 190 13.77 3.65 -14.53
CA GLN A 190 12.36 3.40 -14.31
C GLN A 190 11.99 3.80 -12.89
N MET A 191 10.88 4.53 -12.76
CA MET A 191 10.35 4.91 -11.47
C MET A 191 8.99 4.28 -11.27
N PHE A 192 8.78 3.77 -10.07
CA PHE A 192 7.56 3.09 -9.67
C PHE A 192 6.78 3.99 -8.71
N PRO A 193 5.45 4.10 -8.85
CA PRO A 193 4.64 4.79 -7.86
C PRO A 193 4.90 4.23 -6.47
N ALA A 194 5.07 5.13 -5.49
CA ALA A 194 5.48 4.76 -4.14
C ALA A 194 4.86 5.65 -3.07
N LEU A 195 4.79 5.09 -1.87
CA LEU A 195 4.45 5.80 -0.64
C LEU A 195 5.73 6.02 0.15
N LYS A 196 6.07 7.29 0.40
CA LYS A 196 7.09 7.67 1.37
C LYS A 196 6.46 7.64 2.75
N ILE A 197 6.93 6.73 3.58
CA ILE A 197 6.31 6.43 4.87
C ILE A 197 7.32 6.49 5.99
N GLY A 198 6.82 6.89 7.17
CA GLY A 198 7.50 6.74 8.44
C GLY A 198 6.99 5.51 9.15
N PHE A 199 7.89 4.73 9.76
CA PHE A 199 7.49 3.66 10.66
C PHE A 199 8.32 3.65 11.95
N LYS A 200 7.70 3.21 13.05
CA LYS A 200 8.40 3.00 14.32
C LYS A 200 7.70 1.93 15.15
N THR A 201 8.43 1.38 16.12
CA THR A 201 7.85 0.45 17.08
C THR A 201 7.10 1.20 18.19
N VAL A 202 5.84 0.85 18.43
CA VAL A 202 4.99 1.42 19.49
C VAL A 202 4.61 0.33 20.51
N LYS A 203 4.30 0.75 21.75
CA LYS A 203 3.95 -0.16 22.85
C LYS A 203 2.43 -0.39 23.02
N ASN A 204 1.59 0.13 22.13
CA ASN A 204 0.15 0.09 22.30
C ASN A 204 -0.47 -1.22 21.83
N ARG A 205 -1.33 -1.78 22.68
CA ARG A 205 -2.28 -2.86 22.37
C ARG A 205 -3.56 -2.21 21.86
N GLU A 206 -3.61 -1.88 20.58
CA GLU A 206 -4.90 -1.71 19.92
C GLU A 206 -5.29 -3.04 19.30
N ASN A 207 -6.58 -3.36 19.32
CA ASN A 207 -7.10 -4.65 18.87
C ASN A 207 -6.56 -4.99 17.48
N GLU A 208 -5.99 -6.19 17.39
CA GLU A 208 -5.44 -6.73 16.17
C GLU A 208 -6.47 -6.65 15.04
N SER A 209 -6.13 -5.91 13.99
CA SER A 209 -6.98 -5.78 12.82
C SER A 209 -7.06 -7.14 12.09
N GLU A 210 -8.22 -7.80 12.14
CA GLU A 210 -8.48 -9.09 11.46
C GLU A 210 -8.35 -9.02 9.92
N LEU A 211 -8.03 -7.85 9.38
CA LEU A 211 -7.99 -7.55 7.96
C LEU A 211 -6.74 -8.05 7.26
N LEU A 212 -5.68 -8.30 8.03
CA LEU A 212 -4.38 -8.75 7.56
C LEU A 212 -4.06 -10.13 8.14
N ASN A 213 -3.77 -11.10 7.26
CA ASN A 213 -3.14 -12.34 7.69
C ASN A 213 -1.64 -12.15 7.95
N SER A 214 -0.98 -13.19 8.48
CA SER A 214 0.46 -13.17 8.75
C SER A 214 1.30 -12.86 7.52
N PHE A 215 0.93 -13.40 6.35
CA PHE A 215 1.64 -13.20 5.10
C PHE A 215 1.79 -11.71 4.75
N PHE A 216 0.68 -10.95 4.70
CA PHE A 216 0.75 -9.54 4.33
C PHE A 216 1.46 -8.69 5.38
N ARG A 217 1.35 -9.04 6.67
CA ARG A 217 2.08 -8.35 7.75
C ARG A 217 3.59 -8.50 7.58
N GLU A 218 4.04 -9.74 7.42
CA GLU A 218 5.46 -10.05 7.20
C GLU A 218 5.95 -9.37 5.94
N LYS A 219 5.17 -9.40 4.86
CA LYS A 219 5.51 -8.73 3.60
C LYS A 219 5.71 -7.24 3.78
N ILE A 220 4.78 -6.54 4.44
CA ILE A 220 4.93 -5.10 4.70
C ILE A 220 6.17 -4.84 5.56
N ILE A 221 6.37 -5.57 6.66
CA ILE A 221 7.51 -5.40 7.56
C ILE A 221 8.85 -5.62 6.83
N CYS A 222 8.93 -6.67 6.00
CA CYS A 222 10.09 -6.93 5.16
C CYS A 222 10.35 -5.78 4.19
N THR A 223 9.32 -5.24 3.54
CA THR A 223 9.45 -4.08 2.64
C THR A 223 9.92 -2.83 3.39
N LEU A 224 9.36 -2.55 4.57
CA LEU A 224 9.80 -1.43 5.43
C LEU A 224 11.28 -1.53 5.81
N THR A 225 11.72 -2.73 6.18
CA THR A 225 13.09 -2.96 6.64
C THR A 225 14.08 -2.92 5.47
N LYS A 226 13.72 -3.52 4.33
CA LYS A 226 14.53 -3.54 3.11
C LYS A 226 14.76 -2.15 2.55
N ASN A 227 13.71 -1.33 2.48
CA ASN A 227 13.74 -0.01 1.83
C ASN A 227 14.02 1.14 2.80
N LYS A 228 14.35 0.84 4.07
CA LYS A 228 14.68 1.85 5.08
C LYS A 228 15.84 2.72 4.58
N LEU A 229 15.68 4.04 4.64
CA LEU A 229 16.67 5.04 4.24
C LEU A 229 17.76 5.26 5.29
N GLY A 230 17.46 5.07 6.57
CA GLY A 230 18.41 5.32 7.68
C GLY A 230 18.40 6.77 8.15
N ILE A 231 17.46 7.55 7.60
CA ILE A 231 17.09 8.89 8.06
C ILE A 231 15.87 8.75 8.97
N LYS A 232 15.77 9.63 9.97
CA LYS A 232 14.56 9.82 10.75
C LYS A 232 13.86 11.13 10.44
N MET A 233 12.53 11.12 10.49
CA MET A 233 11.70 12.31 10.46
C MET A 233 10.58 12.15 11.49
N LEU A 234 10.45 13.13 12.40
CA LEU A 234 9.50 13.08 13.52
C LEU A 234 9.62 11.78 14.36
N ASP A 235 10.85 11.31 14.59
CA ASP A 235 11.19 10.03 15.24
C ASP A 235 10.78 8.74 14.50
N TYR A 236 10.25 8.84 13.28
CA TYR A 236 9.97 7.67 12.44
C TYR A 236 11.16 7.36 11.54
N ASP A 237 11.48 6.07 11.39
CA ASP A 237 12.38 5.61 10.34
C ASP A 237 11.70 5.76 8.98
N ILE A 238 12.41 6.31 7.99
CA ILE A 238 11.84 6.54 6.65
C ILE A 238 12.09 5.33 5.75
N SER A 239 11.04 4.93 5.02
CA SER A 239 11.06 3.86 4.02
C SER A 239 10.08 4.15 2.89
N PHE A 240 10.08 3.28 1.89
CA PHE A 240 9.17 3.32 0.75
C PHE A 240 8.44 1.99 0.58
N ILE A 241 7.16 2.08 0.20
CA ILE A 241 6.38 0.97 -0.34
C ILE A 241 5.99 1.36 -1.76
N SER A 242 6.47 0.60 -2.75
CA SER A 242 6.21 0.84 -4.16
C SER A 242 5.23 -0.17 -4.74
N GLY A 243 4.49 0.26 -5.76
CA GLY A 243 3.90 -0.66 -6.72
C GLY A 243 4.96 -1.29 -7.62
N SER A 244 4.52 -2.21 -8.47
CA SER A 244 5.34 -3.01 -9.38
C SER A 244 5.21 -2.58 -10.83
N THR A 245 4.19 -1.78 -11.16
CA THR A 245 4.02 -1.21 -12.50
C THR A 245 4.79 0.12 -12.57
N PRO A 246 5.75 0.28 -13.49
CA PRO A 246 6.49 1.53 -13.63
C PRO A 246 5.58 2.61 -14.20
N ALA A 247 5.83 3.86 -13.81
CA ALA A 247 5.12 5.00 -14.36
C ALA A 247 5.49 5.22 -15.82
N GLU A 248 4.52 5.60 -16.66
CA GLU A 248 4.82 6.09 -18.00
C GLU A 248 5.61 7.41 -17.92
N THR A 249 6.87 7.38 -18.35
CA THR A 249 7.72 8.56 -18.46
C THR A 249 7.46 9.28 -19.77
N VAL A 250 7.20 10.58 -19.70
CA VAL A 250 7.33 11.46 -20.86
C VAL A 250 8.80 11.88 -20.93
N LEU A 251 9.48 11.46 -22.00
CA LEU A 251 10.84 11.94 -22.33
C LEU A 251 10.79 13.31 -23.01
#